data_AF-A0A946UU44-F1
#
_entry.id   AF-A0A946UU44-F1
#
_cell.length_a   1.000
_cell.length_b   1.000
_cell.length_c   1.000
_cell.angle_alpha   90.00
_cell.angle_beta   90.00
_cell.angle_gamma   90.00
#
_symmetry.space_group_name_H-M   'P 1'
#
loop_
_entity.id
_entity.type
_entity.pdbx_description
1 polymer ?
#
loop_
_entity_poly.entity_id
_entity_poly.type
_entity_poly.pdbx_seq_one_letter_code
_entity_poly.pdbx_strand_id
1 'polypeptide(L)'
;MNHRVGQYVFAAVAGCLVAIFAYRWVMNPEPRLERERQEAVVAQSRERLNEVLALGELEIVDPLAADRKVGKTYVYRNDGGWEISGYYRRNEADLWHPYLMQLDAELNVTHLRVSDTALMDRAENAAVLEVLP
;
A
#
# COMPACT_ATOMS: atom_id res chain seq x y z
N MET A 1 -31.17 48.00 6.13
CA MET A 1 -29.83 47.48 6.50
C MET A 1 -28.88 47.81 5.36
N ASN A 2 -27.72 48.42 5.62
CA ASN A 2 -26.86 48.98 4.56
C ASN A 2 -26.09 47.85 3.83
N HIS A 3 -26.44 47.56 2.57
CA HIS A 3 -25.92 46.39 1.82
C HIS A 3 -24.39 46.33 1.74
N ARG A 4 -23.71 47.48 1.73
CA ARG A 4 -22.24 47.55 1.77
C ARG A 4 -21.65 46.99 3.06
N VAL A 5 -22.27 47.28 4.20
CA VAL A 5 -21.82 46.77 5.51
C VAL A 5 -22.00 45.25 5.57
N GLY A 6 -23.12 44.73 5.04
CA GLY A 6 -23.36 43.29 4.95
C GLY A 6 -22.32 42.55 4.09
N GLN A 7 -21.89 43.15 2.98
CA GLN A 7 -20.84 42.59 2.12
C GLN A 7 -19.49 42.49 2.82
N TYR A 8 -19.08 43.52 3.58
CA TYR A 8 -17.82 43.48 4.33
C TYR A 8 -17.84 42.43 5.43
N VAL A 9 -18.95 42.34 6.18
CA VAL A 9 -19.11 41.32 7.24
C VAL A 9 -19.07 39.92 6.63
N PHE A 10 -19.78 39.68 5.53
CA PHE A 10 -19.74 38.39 4.84
C PHE A 10 -18.33 38.03 4.37
N ALA A 11 -17.62 38.98 3.72
CA ALA A 11 -16.26 38.75 3.25
C ALA A 11 -15.30 38.43 4.40
N ALA A 12 -15.42 39.13 5.54
CA ALA A 12 -14.60 38.86 6.71
C ALA A 12 -14.87 37.46 7.28
N VAL A 13 -16.15 37.08 7.43
CA VAL A 13 -16.54 35.75 7.93
C VAL A 13 -16.07 34.64 6.98
N ALA A 14 -16.30 34.79 5.68
CA ALA A 14 -15.87 33.81 4.68
C ALA A 14 -14.33 33.67 4.66
N GLY A 15 -13.60 34.80 4.70
CA GLY A 15 -12.14 34.80 4.78
C GLY A 15 -11.61 34.10 6.04
N CYS A 16 -12.22 34.37 7.20
CA CYS A 16 -11.88 33.68 8.44
C CYS A 16 -12.15 32.17 8.36
N LEU A 17 -13.29 31.74 7.80
CA LEU A 17 -13.59 30.32 7.63
C LEU A 17 -12.56 29.63 6.74
N VAL A 18 -12.26 30.21 5.57
CA VAL A 18 -11.25 29.67 4.65
C VAL A 18 -9.89 29.56 5.34
N ALA A 19 -9.47 30.59 6.09
CA ALA A 19 -8.20 30.57 6.83
C ALA A 19 -8.16 29.46 7.88
N ILE A 20 -9.25 29.25 8.64
CA ILE A 20 -9.33 28.19 9.65
C ILE A 20 -9.27 26.81 9.00
N PHE A 21 -10.01 26.58 7.90
CA PHE A 21 -10.01 25.30 7.21
C PHE A 21 -8.65 25.01 6.55
N ALA A 22 -8.03 26.01 5.93
CA ALA A 22 -6.69 25.88 5.37
C ALA A 22 -5.66 25.55 6.46
N TYR A 23 -5.70 26.25 7.60
CA TYR A 23 -4.84 25.97 8.74
C TYR A 23 -5.00 24.54 9.26
N ARG A 24 -6.25 24.08 9.44
CA ARG A 24 -6.55 22.70 9.88
C ARG A 24 -6.04 21.66 8.90
N TRP A 25 -6.17 21.92 7.60
CA TRP A 25 -5.70 21.01 6.57
C TRP A 25 -4.17 20.90 6.55
N VAL A 26 -3.46 22.03 6.56
CA VAL A 26 -1.98 22.06 6.59
C VAL A 26 -1.42 21.41 7.86
N MET A 27 -2.08 21.64 9.00
CA MET A 27 -1.66 21.09 10.28
C MET A 27 -2.08 19.64 10.51
N ASN A 28 -2.89 19.02 9.63
CA ASN A 28 -3.28 17.63 9.78
C ASN A 28 -2.08 16.70 9.50
N PRO A 29 -1.53 15.97 10.49
CA PRO A 29 -0.41 15.07 10.27
C PRO A 29 -0.84 13.70 9.71
N GLU A 30 -2.14 13.37 9.75
CA GLU A 30 -2.65 12.03 9.42
C GLU A 30 -2.19 11.51 8.05
N PRO A 31 -2.20 12.29 6.95
CA PRO A 31 -1.75 11.79 5.66
C PRO A 31 -0.27 11.39 5.64
N ARG A 32 0.57 12.11 6.40
CA ARG A 32 2.01 11.81 6.51
C ARG A 32 2.23 10.54 7.34
N LEU A 33 1.57 10.43 8.49
CA LEU A 33 1.66 9.25 9.34
C LEU A 33 1.14 7.99 8.63
N GLU A 34 0.07 8.12 7.84
CA GLU A 34 -0.45 7.00 7.06
C GLU A 34 0.51 6.59 5.95
N ARG A 35 1.16 7.56 5.30
CA ARG A 35 2.18 7.27 4.29
C ARG A 35 3.39 6.55 4.89
N GLU A 36 3.88 6.99 6.03
CA GLU A 36 4.98 6.34 6.77
C GLU A 36 4.63 4.89 7.14
N ARG A 37 3.38 4.64 7.57
CA ARG A 37 2.90 3.29 7.85
C ARG A 37 2.86 2.42 6.60
N GLN A 38 2.30 2.92 5.50
CA GLN A 38 2.29 2.21 4.21
C GLN A 38 3.72 1.86 3.78
N GLU A 39 4.66 2.78 3.96
CA GLU A 39 6.07 2.56 3.61
C GLU A 39 6.70 1.45 4.44
N ALA A 40 6.50 1.47 5.77
CA ALA A 40 6.97 0.42 6.67
C ALA A 40 6.36 -0.95 6.34
N VAL A 41 5.06 -0.99 6.08
CA VAL A 41 4.32 -2.21 5.73
C VAL A 41 4.82 -2.81 4.43
N VAL A 42 5.02 -1.99 3.39
CA VAL A 42 5.54 -2.49 2.12
C VAL A 42 6.98 -2.99 2.28
N ALA A 43 7.83 -2.29 3.03
CA ALA A 43 9.19 -2.76 3.30
C ALA A 43 9.21 -4.14 3.97
N GLN A 44 8.40 -4.33 5.03
CA GLN A 44 8.31 -5.61 5.73
C GLN A 44 7.71 -6.72 4.86
N SER A 45 6.76 -6.38 3.97
CA SER A 45 6.16 -7.36 3.06
C SER A 45 7.18 -8.00 2.11
N ARG A 46 8.26 -7.28 1.74
CA ARG A 46 9.34 -7.84 0.91
C ARG A 46 10.09 -8.94 1.65
N GLU A 47 10.39 -8.71 2.93
CA GLU A 47 11.06 -9.69 3.78
C GLU A 47 10.17 -10.93 3.94
N ARG A 48 8.89 -10.73 4.27
CA ARG A 48 7.92 -11.82 4.39
C ARG A 48 7.72 -12.61 3.10
N LEU A 49 7.70 -11.93 1.96
CA LEU A 49 7.58 -12.57 0.65
C LEU A 49 8.77 -13.50 0.41
N ASN A 50 9.99 -13.00 0.62
CA ASN A 50 11.21 -13.79 0.48
C ASN A 50 11.24 -14.99 1.45
N GLU A 51 10.78 -14.81 2.69
CA GLU A 51 10.69 -15.90 3.68
C GLU A 51 9.73 -17.01 3.25
N VAL A 52 8.52 -16.66 2.80
CA VAL A 52 7.50 -17.64 2.41
C VAL A 52 7.89 -18.35 1.12
N LEU A 53 8.38 -17.61 0.12
CA LEU A 53 8.76 -18.18 -1.17
C LEU A 53 10.08 -18.96 -1.09
N ALA A 54 11.01 -18.54 -0.23
CA ALA A 54 12.37 -19.06 -0.07
C ALA A 54 13.07 -19.37 -1.42
N LEU A 55 12.93 -18.44 -2.36
CA LEU A 55 13.48 -18.53 -3.72
C LEU A 55 14.86 -17.84 -3.87
N GLY A 56 15.42 -17.31 -2.78
CA GLY A 56 16.64 -16.52 -2.79
C GLY A 56 16.35 -15.04 -3.01
N GLU A 57 17.24 -14.35 -3.72
CA GLU A 57 17.08 -12.94 -4.04
C GLU A 57 15.99 -12.75 -5.11
N LEU A 58 14.98 -11.95 -4.79
CA LEU A 58 13.89 -11.61 -5.70
C LEU A 58 14.00 -10.14 -6.11
N GLU A 59 13.79 -9.89 -7.40
CA GLU A 59 13.45 -8.55 -7.86
C GLU A 59 11.96 -8.32 -7.64
N ILE A 60 11.60 -7.21 -6.98
CA ILE A 60 10.22 -6.93 -6.56
C ILE A 60 9.79 -5.54 -7.09
N VAL A 61 8.61 -5.50 -7.70
CA VAL A 61 7.90 -4.26 -8.05
C VAL A 61 6.64 -4.18 -7.20
N ASP A 62 6.59 -3.19 -6.31
CA ASP A 62 5.55 -3.02 -5.30
C ASP A 62 4.97 -1.59 -5.32
N PRO A 63 4.12 -1.19 -4.36
CA PRO A 63 3.53 0.15 -4.33
C PRO A 63 4.53 1.29 -4.08
N LEU A 64 5.73 1.01 -3.58
CA LEU A 64 6.77 2.01 -3.37
C LEU A 64 7.73 2.12 -4.55
N ALA A 65 7.73 1.15 -5.47
CA ALA A 65 8.56 1.20 -6.66
C ALA A 65 8.25 2.47 -7.48
N ALA A 66 9.29 3.27 -7.73
CA ALA A 66 9.19 4.53 -8.48
C ALA A 66 8.80 4.31 -9.95
N ASP A 67 9.20 3.16 -10.51
CA ASP A 67 9.01 2.82 -11.91
C ASP A 67 8.18 1.53 -12.04
N ARG A 68 6.86 1.68 -12.02
CA ARG A 68 5.90 0.57 -12.10
C ARG A 68 5.72 0.13 -13.57
N LYS A 69 6.78 -0.39 -14.19
CA LYS A 69 6.75 -0.82 -15.60
C LYS A 69 5.93 -2.09 -15.86
N VAL A 70 5.66 -2.85 -14.81
CA VAL A 70 5.10 -4.22 -14.92
C VAL A 70 3.59 -4.23 -14.82
N GLY A 71 3.01 -3.38 -13.97
CA GLY A 71 1.57 -3.38 -13.72
C GLY A 71 1.16 -2.47 -12.56
N LYS A 72 -0.14 -2.51 -12.23
CA LYS A 72 -0.68 -1.75 -11.11
C LYS A 72 -0.41 -2.50 -9.81
N THR A 73 0.08 -1.77 -8.82
CA THR A 73 0.35 -2.26 -7.45
C THR A 73 -0.44 -1.41 -6.45
N TYR A 74 -0.86 -2.02 -5.35
CA TYR A 74 -1.64 -1.37 -4.29
C TYR A 74 -1.19 -1.80 -2.91
N VAL A 75 -1.32 -0.88 -1.96
CA VAL A 75 -1.26 -1.12 -0.52
C VAL A 75 -2.54 -0.56 0.07
N TYR A 76 -3.26 -1.39 0.81
CA TYR A 76 -4.54 -1.02 1.40
C TYR A 76 -4.63 -1.55 2.83
N ARG A 77 -5.24 -0.75 3.70
CA ARG A 77 -5.52 -1.13 5.07
C ARG A 77 -6.92 -1.70 5.17
N ASN A 78 -7.06 -2.90 5.70
CA ASN A 78 -8.36 -3.52 5.97
C ASN A 78 -8.60 -3.63 7.49
N ASP A 79 -9.78 -4.13 7.89
CA ASP A 79 -10.14 -4.25 9.32
C ASP A 79 -9.24 -5.23 10.09
N GLY A 80 -8.54 -6.14 9.39
CA GLY A 80 -7.69 -7.18 9.97
C GLY A 80 -6.18 -6.92 9.87
N GLY A 81 -5.75 -5.84 9.21
CA GLY A 81 -4.34 -5.56 8.90
C GLY A 81 -4.17 -4.91 7.54
N TRP A 82 -3.35 -5.50 6.68
CA TRP A 82 -2.93 -4.92 5.40
C TRP A 82 -3.06 -5.88 4.24
N GLU A 83 -3.33 -5.33 3.06
CA GLU A 83 -3.31 -6.05 1.80
C GLU A 83 -2.38 -5.34 0.82
N ILE A 84 -1.48 -6.11 0.21
CA ILE A 84 -0.39 -5.60 -0.61
C ILE A 84 -0.30 -6.42 -1.87
N SER A 85 -0.29 -5.77 -3.01
CA SER A 85 0.00 -6.42 -4.28
C SER A 85 1.30 -5.93 -4.87
N GLY A 86 1.92 -6.82 -5.65
CA GLY A 86 3.11 -6.51 -6.39
C GLY A 86 3.40 -7.57 -7.43
N TYR A 87 4.60 -7.50 -7.96
CA TYR A 87 5.17 -8.48 -8.87
C TYR A 87 6.55 -8.84 -8.37
N TYR A 88 6.95 -10.11 -8.52
CA TYR A 88 8.32 -10.52 -8.31
C TYR A 88 8.85 -11.30 -9.52
N ARG A 89 10.17 -11.40 -9.64
CA ARG A 89 10.85 -12.33 -10.54
C ARG A 89 12.16 -12.80 -9.92
N ARG A 90 12.63 -13.99 -10.31
CA ARG A 90 13.88 -14.56 -9.76
C ARG A 90 15.14 -14.01 -10.44
N ASN A 91 15.03 -13.60 -11.70
CA ASN A 91 16.12 -13.01 -12.50
C ASN A 91 15.56 -12.38 -13.79
N GLU A 92 16.43 -11.79 -14.61
CA GLU A 92 16.03 -11.13 -15.86
C GLU A 92 15.39 -12.04 -16.91
N ALA A 93 15.69 -13.34 -16.91
CA ALA A 93 15.10 -14.32 -17.82
C ALA A 93 13.74 -14.84 -17.31
N ASP A 94 13.41 -14.59 -16.05
CA ASP A 94 12.15 -14.98 -15.43
C ASP A 94 11.04 -13.97 -15.74
N LEU A 95 9.82 -14.47 -15.88
CA LEU A 95 8.67 -13.60 -16.08
C LEU A 95 8.30 -12.94 -14.75
N TRP A 96 7.60 -11.81 -14.84
CA TRP A 96 7.04 -11.17 -13.65
C TRP A 96 5.81 -11.93 -13.17
N HIS A 97 5.87 -12.40 -11.92
CA HIS A 97 4.81 -13.12 -11.24
C HIS A 97 4.03 -12.17 -10.33
N PRO A 98 2.72 -11.95 -10.57
CA PRO A 98 1.92 -11.15 -9.65
C PRO A 98 1.73 -11.89 -8.33
N TYR A 99 1.72 -11.11 -7.25
CA TYR A 99 1.35 -11.60 -5.93
C TYR A 99 0.34 -10.67 -5.25
N LEU A 100 -0.43 -11.25 -4.34
CA LEU A 100 -1.32 -10.56 -3.42
C LEU A 100 -1.09 -11.14 -2.02
N MET A 101 -0.60 -10.31 -1.11
CA MET A 101 -0.29 -10.66 0.26
C MET A 101 -1.27 -9.99 1.22
N GLN A 102 -1.77 -10.75 2.17
CA GLN A 102 -2.52 -10.27 3.33
C GLN A 102 -1.68 -10.44 4.58
N LEU A 103 -1.61 -9.37 5.35
CA LEU A 103 -0.91 -9.27 6.62
C LEU A 103 -1.91 -9.00 7.74
N ASP A 104 -1.71 -9.60 8.91
CA ASP A 104 -2.45 -9.23 10.12
C ASP A 104 -1.98 -7.88 10.71
N ALA A 105 -2.53 -7.49 11.85
CA ALA A 105 -2.15 -6.25 12.55
C ALA A 105 -0.69 -6.26 13.04
N GLU A 106 -0.15 -7.45 13.29
CA GLU A 106 1.23 -7.71 13.69
C GLU A 106 2.19 -7.90 12.49
N LEU A 107 1.68 -7.75 11.27
CA LEU A 107 2.42 -7.84 10.01
C LEU A 107 2.98 -9.25 9.72
N ASN A 108 2.28 -10.28 10.19
CA ASN A 108 2.49 -11.66 9.79
C ASN A 108 1.63 -12.00 8.57
N VAL A 109 2.15 -12.87 7.71
CA VAL A 109 1.42 -13.34 6.53
C VAL A 109 0.29 -14.25 6.96
N THR A 110 -0.94 -13.80 6.72
CA THR A 110 -2.14 -14.63 6.89
C THR A 110 -2.48 -15.37 5.62
N HIS A 111 -2.21 -14.74 4.47
CA HIS A 111 -2.46 -15.31 3.16
C HIS A 111 -1.53 -14.69 2.11
N LEU A 112 -1.02 -15.51 1.20
CA LEU A 112 -0.20 -15.10 0.07
C LEU A 112 -0.68 -15.84 -1.18
N ARG A 113 -1.22 -15.09 -2.13
CA ARG A 113 -1.60 -15.61 -3.45
C ARG A 113 -0.56 -15.22 -4.48
N VAL A 114 -0.10 -16.17 -5.28
CA VAL A 114 0.87 -15.94 -6.38
C VAL A 114 0.38 -16.60 -7.67
N SER A 115 0.74 -16.04 -8.83
CA SER A 115 0.56 -16.71 -10.13
C SER A 115 1.92 -17.16 -10.65
N ASP A 116 2.34 -18.33 -10.16
CA ASP A 116 3.64 -18.94 -10.41
C ASP A 116 3.54 -20.45 -10.24
N THR A 117 3.26 -21.16 -11.33
CA THR A 117 3.04 -22.61 -11.31
C THR A 117 4.24 -23.41 -10.82
N ALA A 118 5.45 -22.85 -10.85
CA ALA A 118 6.64 -23.51 -10.32
C ALA A 118 6.61 -23.63 -8.78
N LEU A 119 5.69 -22.93 -8.10
CA LEU A 119 5.52 -23.00 -6.65
C LEU A 119 4.41 -23.96 -6.20
N MET A 120 3.77 -24.71 -7.11
CA MET A 120 2.69 -25.63 -6.75
C MET A 120 3.10 -26.62 -5.66
N ASP A 121 4.26 -27.27 -5.79
CA ASP A 121 4.78 -28.22 -4.78
C ASP A 121 5.04 -27.55 -3.41
N ARG A 122 5.36 -26.25 -3.41
CA ARG A 122 5.57 -25.49 -2.18
C ARG A 122 4.25 -25.13 -1.51
N ALA A 123 3.22 -24.80 -2.28
CA ALA A 123 1.89 -24.50 -1.75
C ALA A 123 1.31 -25.67 -0.95
N GLU A 124 1.64 -26.92 -1.32
CA GLU A 124 1.24 -28.10 -0.56
C GLU A 124 1.80 -28.13 0.88
N ASN A 125 2.96 -27.50 1.08
CA ASN A 125 3.68 -27.50 2.35
C ASN A 125 3.55 -26.18 3.13
N ALA A 126 3.00 -25.14 2.51
CA ALA A 126 2.86 -23.81 3.10
C ALA A 126 1.38 -23.41 3.18
N ALA A 127 0.78 -23.56 4.37
CA ALA A 127 -0.65 -23.31 4.61
C ALA A 127 -1.12 -21.88 4.23
N VAL A 128 -0.20 -20.92 4.20
CA VAL A 128 -0.49 -19.51 3.85
C VAL A 128 -0.36 -19.22 2.35
N LEU A 129 0.18 -20.15 1.55
CA LEU A 129 0.50 -19.95 0.14
C LEU A 129 -0.56 -20.56 -0.77
N GLU A 130 -1.22 -19.73 -1.58
CA GLU A 130 -2.12 -20.12 -2.65
C GLU A 130 -1.45 -19.85 -4.01
N VAL A 131 -1.38 -20.86 -4.87
CA VAL A 131 -0.82 -20.71 -6.23
C VAL A 131 -1.95 -20.79 -7.24
N LEU A 132 -2.06 -19.75 -8.07
CA LEU A 132 -2.95 -19.71 -9.21
C LEU A 132 -2.26 -20.29 -10.46
N PRO A 133 -2.99 -21.07 -11.28
CA PRO A 133 -2.50 -21.57 -12.56
C PRO A 133 -2.32 -20.47 -13.62
#